data_AF-A0A7W3D6E5-F1
#
_entry.id   AF-A0A7W3D6E5-F1
#
_cell.length_a   1.000
_cell.length_b   1.000
_cell.length_c   1.000
_cell.angle_alpha   90.00
_cell.angle_beta   90.00
_cell.angle_gamma   90.00
#
_symmetry.space_group_name_H-M   'P 1'
#
loop_
_entity.id
_entity.type
_entity.pdbx_description
1 polymer ?
#
loop_
_entity_poly.entity_id
_entity_poly.type
_entity_poly.pdbx_seq_one_letter_code
_entity_poly.pdbx_strand_id
1 'polypeptide(L)'
;MAKTLLRSGNLDDYQAVGGGGQAVFDSALQIRETLRLRKQQAMADCLAIPQVNDNGDRVDWYSPIEGQAVAWKAADEDARFRALRYLASTLDSAATLSRKSLQSGKTSLQLFGSLLEKAVQFPGENHVFLVDGKPVITFWGFVNLNENTRDDVLDCLRIADVPPVMPAPQAEPEEDMVVPEITFAEADAPLLTPVVETPKPAEPEPQPPVIVNEPEASPPPVLPTPARKLPLWSLPVAAVIIAAIVGPLLWKQQATRPAPALQPIEVARVDIKPLPVLTPSLPLHRAEVVPVVKKEKPAEGPVVIAAIPKDALVMDANQMKVGTTRFLNGNWRVMVDIKDPVSGKAPSLRYQIQTNKGTARVVHGDNVVCRAEIFSGLHQSGELMIKSRGNARCTDGSRYPMPEITCKAGTNDVAACTARYDDHAEIPMTIKKIGA
;
A
#
# COMPACT_ATOMS: atom_id res chain seq x y z
N MET A 1 20.72 -11.63 -28.09
CA MET A 1 20.72 -10.18 -28.35
C MET A 1 20.19 -9.49 -27.10
N ALA A 2 20.78 -8.37 -26.68
CA ALA A 2 20.41 -7.70 -25.44
C ALA A 2 19.06 -7.00 -25.61
N LYS A 3 18.07 -7.31 -24.76
CA LYS A 3 16.77 -6.64 -24.79
C LYS A 3 16.94 -5.21 -24.28
N THR A 4 16.35 -4.23 -24.95
CA THR A 4 16.38 -2.82 -24.52
C THR A 4 15.59 -2.66 -23.22
N LEU A 5 16.26 -2.26 -22.14
CA LEU A 5 15.60 -1.90 -20.88
C LEU A 5 14.88 -0.56 -21.09
N LEU A 6 13.57 -0.54 -20.84
CA LEU A 6 12.75 0.67 -20.96
C LEU A 6 12.64 1.38 -19.61
N ARG A 7 12.31 0.62 -18.57
CA ARG A 7 12.11 1.18 -17.24
C ARG A 7 12.33 0.13 -16.17
N SER A 8 12.80 0.59 -15.02
CA SER A 8 12.88 -0.21 -13.82
C SER A 8 12.17 0.53 -12.70
N GLY A 9 11.51 -0.19 -11.80
CA GLY A 9 10.83 0.43 -10.66
C GLY A 9 10.33 -0.59 -9.66
N ASN A 10 9.81 -0.09 -8.54
CA ASN A 10 9.30 -0.94 -7.48
C ASN A 10 7.81 -1.24 -7.67
N LEU A 11 7.40 -2.45 -7.31
CA LEU A 11 6.00 -2.86 -7.42
C LEU A 11 5.11 -2.16 -6.37
N ASP A 12 5.68 -1.76 -5.24
CA ASP A 12 4.97 -1.08 -4.15
C ASP A 12 4.48 0.33 -4.50
N ASP A 13 5.09 0.95 -5.51
CA ASP A 13 4.82 2.33 -5.93
C ASP A 13 3.50 2.43 -6.71
N TYR A 14 2.91 1.30 -7.10
CA TYR A 14 1.69 1.23 -7.90
C TYR A 14 0.70 0.22 -7.30
N GLN A 15 -0.55 0.31 -7.72
CA GLN A 15 -1.58 -0.65 -7.36
C GLN A 15 -1.82 -1.61 -8.53
N ALA A 16 -1.62 -2.91 -8.30
CA ALA A 16 -1.90 -3.93 -9.31
C ALA A 16 -3.40 -4.04 -9.56
N VAL A 17 -3.79 -4.07 -10.83
CA VAL A 17 -5.18 -4.38 -11.22
C VAL A 17 -5.32 -5.85 -11.54
N GLY A 18 -6.53 -6.39 -11.38
CA GLY A 18 -6.81 -7.81 -11.52
C GLY A 18 -8.21 -8.10 -12.03
N GLY A 19 -8.40 -9.32 -12.52
CA GLY A 19 -9.67 -9.83 -13.02
C GLY A 19 -9.81 -11.29 -12.61
N GLY A 20 -11.01 -11.70 -12.18
CA GLY A 20 -11.26 -13.09 -11.77
C GLY A 20 -10.45 -13.55 -10.54
N GLY A 21 -10.08 -12.64 -9.64
CA GLY A 21 -9.32 -12.93 -8.41
C GLY A 21 -7.80 -13.04 -8.59
N GLN A 22 -7.28 -12.76 -9.79
CA GLN A 22 -5.85 -12.80 -10.09
C GLN A 22 -5.34 -11.42 -10.53
N ALA A 23 -4.16 -11.03 -10.08
CA ALA A 23 -3.51 -9.81 -10.54
C ALA A 23 -2.99 -10.00 -11.97
N VAL A 24 -3.15 -8.99 -12.81
CA VAL A 24 -2.66 -9.00 -14.19
C VAL A 24 -1.16 -9.26 -14.23
N PHE A 25 -0.41 -8.66 -13.30
CA PHE A 25 1.03 -8.78 -13.22
C PHE A 25 1.52 -10.22 -13.03
N ASP A 26 0.86 -10.98 -12.15
CA ASP A 26 1.21 -12.38 -11.89
C ASP A 26 1.02 -13.27 -13.13
N SER A 27 0.06 -12.90 -13.99
CA SER A 27 -0.22 -13.58 -15.25
C SER A 27 0.46 -12.93 -16.46
N ALA A 28 1.35 -11.95 -16.27
CA ALA A 28 1.79 -11.07 -17.35
C ALA A 28 2.46 -11.83 -18.52
N LEU A 29 3.35 -12.78 -18.20
CA LEU A 29 4.00 -13.62 -19.21
C LEU A 29 2.99 -14.51 -19.96
N GLN A 30 2.00 -15.03 -19.25
CA GLN A 30 0.95 -15.87 -19.84
C GLN A 30 0.05 -15.07 -20.77
N ILE A 31 -0.33 -13.85 -20.39
CA ILE A 31 -1.12 -12.94 -21.23
C ILE A 31 -0.37 -12.62 -22.52
N ARG A 32 0.92 -12.30 -22.44
CA ARG A 32 1.73 -12.01 -23.63
C ARG A 32 1.89 -13.22 -24.55
N GLU A 33 2.13 -14.40 -23.98
CA GLU A 33 2.27 -15.62 -24.77
C GLU A 33 0.93 -16.04 -25.41
N THR A 34 -0.18 -15.91 -24.70
CA THR A 34 -1.50 -16.18 -25.26
C THR A 34 -1.89 -15.19 -26.37
N LEU A 35 -1.53 -13.92 -26.27
CA LEU A 35 -1.67 -12.95 -27.37
C LEU A 35 -0.86 -13.37 -28.60
N ARG A 36 0.38 -13.82 -28.40
CA ARG A 36 1.25 -14.34 -29.48
C ARG A 36 0.62 -15.56 -30.16
N LEU A 37 0.15 -16.55 -29.39
CA LEU A 37 -0.51 -17.75 -29.90
C LEU A 37 -1.82 -17.44 -30.64
N ARG A 38 -2.51 -16.37 -30.27
CA ARG A 38 -3.74 -15.89 -30.92
C ARG A 38 -3.49 -14.95 -32.10
N LYS A 39 -2.25 -14.86 -32.59
CA LYS A 39 -1.84 -13.99 -33.71
C LYS A 39 -2.07 -12.49 -33.44
N GLN A 40 -2.11 -12.07 -32.18
CA GLN A 40 -2.19 -10.66 -31.78
C GLN A 40 -0.80 -10.08 -31.47
N GLN A 41 0.11 -10.21 -32.44
CA GLN A 41 1.51 -9.79 -32.27
C GLN A 41 1.62 -8.29 -31.98
N ALA A 42 0.83 -7.46 -32.67
CA ALA A 42 0.81 -6.01 -32.45
C ALA A 42 0.55 -5.64 -30.98
N MET A 43 -0.37 -6.35 -30.31
CA MET A 43 -0.65 -6.15 -28.89
C MET A 43 0.48 -6.68 -28.01
N ALA A 44 1.02 -7.86 -28.31
CA ALA A 44 2.15 -8.43 -27.56
C ALA A 44 3.43 -7.58 -27.64
N ASP A 45 3.61 -6.86 -28.75
CA ASP A 45 4.70 -5.92 -29.00
C ASP A 45 4.49 -4.58 -28.26
N CYS A 46 3.23 -4.17 -28.05
CA CYS A 46 2.92 -2.99 -27.23
C CYS A 46 3.13 -3.22 -25.74
N LEU A 47 3.15 -4.48 -25.28
CA LEU A 47 3.31 -4.81 -23.86
C LEU A 47 4.77 -5.15 -23.55
N ALA A 48 5.41 -4.32 -22.72
CA ALA A 48 6.77 -4.59 -22.24
C ALA A 48 6.86 -5.92 -21.49
N ILE A 49 8.05 -6.53 -21.49
CA ILE A 49 8.33 -7.80 -20.82
C ILE A 49 8.76 -7.52 -19.38
N PRO A 50 7.98 -7.89 -18.35
CA PRO A 50 8.43 -7.77 -16.97
C PRO A 50 9.45 -8.85 -16.64
N GLN A 51 10.49 -8.47 -15.89
CA GLN A 51 11.45 -9.36 -15.25
C GLN A 51 11.60 -8.94 -13.80
N VAL A 52 11.20 -9.82 -12.87
CA VAL A 52 11.28 -9.56 -11.43
C VAL A 52 12.66 -9.94 -10.94
N ASN A 53 13.21 -9.15 -10.02
CA ASN A 53 14.47 -9.48 -9.36
C ASN A 53 14.29 -10.62 -8.32
N ASP A 54 15.40 -11.21 -7.87
CA ASP A 54 15.39 -12.33 -6.91
C ASP A 54 14.69 -11.98 -5.58
N ASN A 55 14.69 -10.69 -5.20
CA ASN A 55 14.05 -10.20 -3.99
C ASN A 55 12.53 -9.97 -4.13
N GLY A 56 11.98 -10.04 -5.35
CA GLY A 56 10.56 -9.82 -5.61
C GLY A 56 10.05 -8.38 -5.48
N ASP A 57 10.91 -7.42 -5.13
CA ASP A 57 10.52 -6.03 -4.83
C ASP A 57 10.66 -5.09 -6.03
N ARG A 58 11.45 -5.45 -7.04
CA ARG A 58 11.75 -4.61 -8.19
C ARG A 58 11.48 -5.36 -9.49
N VAL A 59 10.95 -4.64 -10.47
CA VAL A 59 10.69 -5.15 -11.81
C VAL A 59 11.41 -4.30 -12.85
N ASP A 60 12.09 -4.99 -13.76
CA ASP A 60 12.68 -4.42 -14.96
C ASP A 60 11.77 -4.71 -16.16
N TRP A 61 11.42 -3.68 -16.91
CA TRP A 61 10.56 -3.74 -18.08
C TRP A 61 11.38 -3.59 -19.35
N TYR A 62 11.37 -4.63 -20.18
CA TYR A 62 12.13 -4.68 -21.41
C TYR A 62 11.25 -4.52 -22.64
N SER A 63 11.77 -3.88 -23.68
CA SER A 63 11.13 -3.82 -24.98
C SER A 63 11.06 -5.22 -25.62
N PRO A 64 9.93 -5.63 -26.20
CA PRO A 64 9.83 -6.85 -27.00
C PRO A 64 10.41 -6.68 -28.41
N ILE A 65 10.53 -5.43 -28.89
CA ILE A 65 11.08 -5.07 -30.19
C ILE A 65 12.47 -4.46 -30.02
N GLU A 66 13.34 -4.72 -30.99
CA GLU A 66 14.68 -4.13 -31.05
C GLU A 66 14.60 -2.71 -31.61
N GLY A 67 15.43 -1.81 -31.07
CA GLY A 67 15.47 -0.42 -31.50
C GLY A 67 15.85 0.54 -30.38
N GLN A 68 16.00 1.81 -30.74
CA GLN A 68 16.23 2.89 -29.79
C GLN A 68 14.93 3.26 -29.08
N ALA A 69 14.97 3.30 -27.74
CA ALA A 69 13.83 3.69 -26.93
C ALA A 69 13.85 5.20 -26.65
N VAL A 70 12.73 5.86 -26.95
CA VAL A 70 12.48 7.28 -26.66
C VAL A 70 11.28 7.35 -25.71
N ALA A 71 11.40 8.07 -24.59
CA ALA A 71 10.29 8.26 -23.67
C ALA A 71 9.17 9.08 -24.33
N TRP A 72 7.90 8.81 -23.98
CA TRP A 72 6.74 9.53 -24.56
C TRP A 72 6.91 11.05 -24.55
N LYS A 73 7.37 11.60 -23.42
CA LYS A 73 7.59 13.05 -23.25
C LYS A 73 8.68 13.64 -24.11
N ALA A 74 9.67 12.83 -24.50
CA ALA A 74 10.79 13.26 -25.31
C ALA A 74 10.55 13.03 -26.81
N ALA A 75 9.42 12.45 -27.19
CA ALA A 75 9.08 12.15 -28.57
C ALA A 75 8.45 13.35 -29.29
N ASP A 76 8.75 13.47 -30.58
CA ASP A 76 8.14 14.46 -31.47
C ASP A 76 6.61 14.33 -31.49
N GLU A 77 5.92 15.43 -31.72
CA GLU A 77 4.45 15.45 -31.76
C GLU A 77 3.87 14.55 -32.85
N ASP A 78 4.45 14.56 -34.05
CA ASP A 78 4.06 13.66 -35.14
C ASP A 78 4.27 12.17 -34.77
N ALA A 79 5.36 11.87 -34.05
CA ALA A 79 5.64 10.52 -33.59
C ALA A 79 4.62 10.08 -32.53
N ARG A 80 4.30 10.96 -31.58
CA ARG A 80 3.24 10.74 -30.58
C ARG A 80 1.88 10.54 -31.23
N PHE A 81 1.52 11.35 -32.23
CA PHE A 81 0.23 11.23 -32.94
C PHE A 81 0.10 9.88 -33.67
N ARG A 82 1.13 9.48 -34.44
CA ARG A 82 1.16 8.17 -35.11
C ARG A 82 1.08 7.02 -34.11
N ALA A 83 1.81 7.11 -33.00
CA ALA A 83 1.82 6.11 -31.96
C ALA A 83 0.48 6.00 -31.22
N LEU A 84 -0.18 7.13 -30.89
CA LEU A 84 -1.52 7.15 -30.29
C LEU A 84 -2.53 6.43 -31.18
N ARG A 85 -2.53 6.72 -32.48
CA ARG A 85 -3.44 6.09 -33.43
C ARG A 85 -3.21 4.58 -33.52
N TYR A 86 -1.95 4.17 -33.56
CA TYR A 86 -1.57 2.75 -33.57
C TYR A 86 -2.02 2.04 -32.29
N LEU A 87 -1.79 2.67 -31.14
CA LEU A 87 -2.11 2.10 -29.84
C LEU A 87 -3.64 2.03 -29.65
N ALA A 88 -4.40 3.05 -30.04
CA ALA A 88 -5.86 3.03 -30.03
C ALA A 88 -6.44 1.86 -30.85
N SER A 89 -5.95 1.66 -32.08
CA SER A 89 -6.37 0.53 -32.92
C SER A 89 -6.03 -0.83 -32.29
N THR A 90 -4.88 -0.91 -31.62
CA THR A 90 -4.41 -2.15 -30.99
C THR A 90 -5.23 -2.47 -29.72
N LEU A 91 -5.53 -1.46 -28.91
CA LEU A 91 -6.36 -1.60 -27.72
C LEU A 91 -7.81 -1.97 -28.06
N ASP A 92 -8.39 -1.41 -29.12
CA ASP A 92 -9.73 -1.79 -29.57
C ASP A 92 -9.79 -3.27 -30.04
N SER A 93 -8.75 -3.72 -30.74
CA SER A 93 -8.58 -5.13 -31.11
C SER A 93 -8.48 -6.04 -29.88
N ALA A 94 -7.74 -5.61 -28.85
CA ALA A 94 -7.63 -6.31 -27.58
C ALA A 94 -8.95 -6.33 -26.79
N ALA A 95 -9.70 -5.22 -26.76
CA ALA A 95 -11.01 -5.13 -26.13
C ALA A 95 -12.04 -6.06 -26.82
N THR A 96 -12.00 -6.13 -28.15
CA THR A 96 -12.82 -7.07 -28.92
C THR A 96 -12.45 -8.53 -28.63
N LEU A 97 -11.15 -8.84 -28.50
CA LEU A 97 -10.69 -10.17 -28.10
C LEU A 97 -11.09 -10.54 -26.67
N SER A 98 -11.01 -9.59 -25.75
CA SER A 98 -11.44 -9.76 -24.36
C SER A 98 -12.94 -10.09 -24.31
N ARG A 99 -13.80 -9.30 -24.96
CA ARG A 99 -15.25 -9.54 -25.03
C ARG A 99 -15.59 -10.92 -25.61
N LYS A 100 -14.93 -11.33 -26.70
CA LYS A 100 -15.09 -12.68 -27.28
C LYS A 100 -14.65 -13.79 -26.32
N SER A 101 -13.59 -13.55 -25.56
CA SER A 101 -13.07 -14.52 -24.59
C SER A 101 -13.99 -14.65 -23.37
N LEU A 102 -14.59 -13.55 -22.90
CA LEU A 102 -15.57 -13.50 -21.82
C LEU A 102 -16.88 -14.23 -22.17
N GLN A 103 -17.31 -14.18 -23.43
CA GLN A 103 -18.50 -14.88 -23.92
C GLN A 103 -18.27 -16.38 -24.17
N SER A 104 -17.04 -16.86 -24.01
CA SER A 104 -16.73 -18.27 -24.21
C SER A 104 -17.26 -19.11 -23.04
N GLY A 105 -17.74 -20.33 -23.30
CA GLY A 105 -18.15 -21.27 -22.24
C GLY A 105 -16.98 -21.92 -21.48
N LYS A 106 -15.73 -21.57 -21.77
CA LYS A 106 -14.53 -22.12 -21.11
C LYS A 106 -14.01 -21.16 -20.05
N THR A 107 -13.94 -21.60 -18.79
CA THR A 107 -13.50 -20.78 -17.65
C THR A 107 -12.12 -20.16 -17.85
N SER A 108 -11.15 -20.89 -18.42
CA SER A 108 -9.81 -20.37 -18.68
C SER A 108 -9.80 -19.23 -19.72
N LEU A 109 -10.71 -19.27 -20.69
CA LEU A 109 -10.86 -18.19 -21.66
C LEU A 109 -11.57 -16.98 -21.07
N GLN A 110 -12.55 -17.20 -20.19
CA GLN A 110 -13.21 -16.11 -19.47
C GLN A 110 -12.20 -15.38 -18.56
N LEU A 111 -11.35 -16.11 -17.84
CA LEU A 111 -10.28 -15.54 -17.03
C LEU A 111 -9.28 -14.76 -17.90
N PHE A 112 -8.85 -15.30 -19.04
CA PHE A 112 -8.01 -14.55 -19.97
C PHE A 112 -8.70 -13.26 -20.45
N GLY A 113 -10.00 -13.32 -20.75
CA GLY A 113 -10.79 -12.16 -21.14
C GLY A 113 -10.83 -11.07 -20.07
N SER A 114 -11.08 -11.46 -18.81
CA SER A 114 -11.14 -10.52 -17.69
C SER A 114 -9.77 -9.92 -17.35
N LEU A 115 -8.70 -10.71 -17.44
CA LEU A 115 -7.33 -10.21 -17.28
C LEU A 115 -6.93 -9.26 -18.42
N LEU A 116 -7.24 -9.59 -19.68
CA LEU A 116 -6.87 -8.77 -20.83
C LEU A 116 -7.56 -7.40 -20.79
N GLU A 117 -8.80 -7.34 -20.32
CA GLU A 117 -9.53 -6.06 -20.14
C GLU A 117 -8.81 -5.13 -19.16
N LYS A 118 -8.21 -5.68 -18.10
CA LYS A 118 -7.47 -4.89 -17.10
C LYS A 118 -5.99 -4.72 -17.48
N ALA A 119 -5.45 -5.57 -18.35
CA ALA A 119 -4.04 -5.55 -18.75
C ALA A 119 -3.63 -4.30 -19.51
N VAL A 120 -4.57 -3.62 -20.15
CA VAL A 120 -4.30 -2.40 -20.90
C VAL A 120 -4.07 -1.18 -20.01
N GLN A 121 -4.44 -1.25 -18.72
CA GLN A 121 -4.28 -0.15 -17.76
C GLN A 121 -2.81 0.12 -17.45
N PHE A 122 -2.42 1.39 -17.37
CA PHE A 122 -1.08 1.81 -16.95
C PHE A 122 -1.16 3.13 -16.15
N PRO A 123 -0.12 3.47 -15.36
CA PRO A 123 -0.22 4.58 -14.41
C PRO A 123 -0.27 5.97 -15.07
N GLY A 124 0.45 6.20 -16.17
CA GLY A 124 0.39 7.45 -16.93
C GLY A 124 1.41 7.56 -18.06
N GLU A 125 1.57 8.76 -18.63
CA GLU A 125 2.43 9.07 -19.78
C GLU A 125 3.92 8.70 -19.61
N ASN A 126 4.46 8.77 -18.38
CA ASN A 126 5.86 8.43 -18.10
C ASN A 126 6.15 6.92 -18.26
N HIS A 127 5.12 6.11 -18.51
CA HIS A 127 5.22 4.67 -18.63
C HIS A 127 5.10 4.19 -20.08
N VAL A 128 5.00 5.11 -21.04
CA VAL A 128 4.96 4.80 -22.47
C VAL A 128 6.28 5.21 -23.13
N PHE A 129 6.79 4.35 -23.99
CA PHE A 129 8.02 4.55 -24.75
C PHE A 129 7.77 4.27 -26.22
N LEU A 130 8.45 4.99 -27.11
CA LEU A 130 8.49 4.69 -28.53
C LEU A 130 9.79 3.96 -28.84
N VAL A 131 9.69 2.74 -29.38
CA VAL A 131 10.84 1.96 -29.84
C VAL A 131 10.67 1.74 -31.33
N ASP A 132 11.59 2.29 -32.14
CA ASP A 132 11.51 2.25 -33.61
C ASP A 132 10.13 2.75 -34.14
N GLY A 133 9.59 3.80 -33.52
CA GLY A 133 8.29 4.39 -33.86
C GLY A 133 7.06 3.62 -33.38
N LYS A 134 7.22 2.45 -32.72
CA LYS A 134 6.12 1.68 -32.14
C LYS A 134 6.00 1.95 -30.63
N PRO A 135 4.78 2.15 -30.10
CA PRO A 135 4.59 2.39 -28.68
C PRO A 135 4.69 1.10 -27.87
N VAL A 136 5.42 1.15 -26.75
CA VAL A 136 5.57 0.08 -25.78
C VAL A 136 5.22 0.62 -24.39
N ILE A 137 4.28 -0.04 -23.72
CA ILE A 137 3.76 0.30 -22.40
C ILE A 137 4.52 -0.50 -21.35
N THR A 138 5.04 0.19 -20.35
CA THR A 138 5.65 -0.37 -19.12
C THR A 138 4.65 -0.27 -17.96
N PHE A 139 4.81 -1.09 -16.93
CA PHE A 139 3.86 -1.14 -15.80
C PHE A 139 2.39 -1.30 -16.23
N TRP A 140 2.16 -2.04 -17.32
CA TRP A 140 0.81 -2.40 -17.72
C TRP A 140 0.21 -3.39 -16.69
N GLY A 141 -1.09 -3.29 -16.46
CA GLY A 141 -1.74 -3.96 -15.33
C GLY A 141 -1.56 -3.26 -13.99
N PHE A 142 -1.17 -1.98 -13.99
CA PHE A 142 -1.06 -1.15 -12.78
C PHE A 142 -1.71 0.22 -12.94
N VAL A 143 -2.15 0.79 -11.83
CA VAL A 143 -2.62 2.18 -11.71
C VAL A 143 -1.84 2.89 -10.59
N ASN A 144 -1.91 4.22 -10.51
CA ASN A 144 -1.29 4.95 -9.40
C ASN A 144 -1.97 4.59 -8.07
N LEU A 145 -1.23 4.73 -6.98
CA LEU A 145 -1.75 4.50 -5.64
C LEU A 145 -2.91 5.48 -5.37
N ASN A 146 -4.04 4.94 -4.92
CA ASN A 146 -5.27 5.68 -4.63
C ASN A 146 -6.05 6.20 -5.85
N GLU A 147 -5.70 5.78 -7.07
CA GLU A 147 -6.52 6.00 -8.27
C GLU A 147 -7.29 4.73 -8.64
N ASN A 148 -8.50 4.91 -9.18
CA ASN A 148 -9.27 3.82 -9.78
C ASN A 148 -8.82 3.57 -11.22
N THR A 149 -9.23 2.43 -11.79
CA THR A 149 -9.05 2.14 -13.22
C THR A 149 -9.71 3.22 -14.07
N ARG A 150 -9.03 3.65 -15.12
CA ARG A 150 -9.56 4.66 -16.06
C ARG A 150 -10.51 4.01 -17.05
N ASP A 151 -11.58 4.71 -17.41
CA ASP A 151 -12.50 4.31 -18.48
C ASP A 151 -11.84 4.50 -19.86
N ASP A 152 -11.27 5.68 -20.11
CA ASP A 152 -10.38 5.94 -21.25
C ASP A 152 -8.92 5.89 -20.81
N VAL A 153 -8.25 4.80 -21.17
CA VAL A 153 -6.85 4.54 -20.80
C VAL A 153 -5.89 5.51 -21.49
N LEU A 154 -6.24 6.03 -22.68
CA LEU A 154 -5.35 6.84 -23.51
C LEU A 154 -5.45 8.33 -23.24
N ASP A 155 -6.42 8.73 -22.41
CA ASP A 155 -6.64 10.13 -22.10
C ASP A 155 -5.40 10.79 -21.47
N CYS A 156 -4.67 10.04 -20.64
CA CYS A 156 -3.43 10.50 -20.02
C CYS A 156 -2.26 10.75 -21.00
N LEU A 157 -2.39 10.34 -22.27
CA LEU A 157 -1.39 10.55 -23.32
C LEU A 157 -1.76 11.69 -24.27
N ARG A 158 -3.01 12.18 -24.22
CA ARG A 158 -3.45 13.32 -25.00
C ARG A 158 -2.85 14.56 -24.36
N ILE A 159 -2.12 15.33 -25.15
CA ILE A 159 -1.61 16.62 -24.72
C ILE A 159 -2.84 17.49 -24.48
N ALA A 160 -3.11 17.84 -23.22
CA ALA A 160 -3.96 18.98 -22.95
C ALA A 160 -3.18 20.18 -23.46
N ASP A 161 -3.68 20.83 -24.52
CA ASP A 161 -3.29 22.18 -24.86
C ASP A 161 -3.59 23.04 -23.63
N VAL A 162 -2.60 23.19 -22.75
CA VAL A 162 -2.60 24.30 -21.80
C VAL A 162 -2.22 25.48 -22.68
N PRO A 163 -3.17 26.36 -23.04
CA PRO A 163 -2.81 27.53 -23.81
C PRO A 163 -1.69 28.24 -23.05
N PRO A 164 -0.63 28.70 -23.74
CA PRO A 164 0.41 29.46 -23.07
C PRO A 164 -0.28 30.57 -22.31
N VAL A 165 -0.03 30.64 -20.99
CA VAL A 165 -0.47 31.76 -20.17
C VAL A 165 0.17 32.99 -20.80
N MET A 166 -0.61 33.69 -21.62
CA MET A 166 -0.23 34.99 -22.13
C MET A 166 0.09 35.83 -20.89
N PRO A 167 1.28 36.44 -20.78
CA PRO A 167 1.53 37.35 -19.68
C PRO A 167 0.43 38.41 -19.72
N ALA A 168 -0.30 38.54 -18.62
CA ALA A 168 -1.34 39.55 -18.46
C ALA A 168 -0.74 40.90 -18.87
N PRO A 169 -1.45 41.73 -19.66
CA PRO A 169 -1.01 43.08 -19.95
C PRO A 169 -0.73 43.79 -18.63
N GLN A 170 0.50 44.28 -18.45
CA GLN A 170 0.83 45.15 -17.33
C GLN A 170 -0.13 46.35 -17.40
N ALA A 171 -0.92 46.53 -16.34
CA ALA A 171 -1.76 47.70 -16.20
C ALA A 171 -0.87 48.94 -16.23
N GLU A 172 -1.10 49.83 -17.21
CA GLU A 172 -0.59 51.19 -17.18
C GLU A 172 -1.15 51.92 -15.95
N PRO A 173 -0.40 52.87 -15.34
CA PRO A 173 -0.85 53.55 -14.14
C PRO A 173 -2.08 54.41 -14.47
N GLU A 174 -3.18 54.17 -13.75
CA GLU A 174 -4.41 54.95 -13.82
C GLU A 174 -4.13 56.43 -13.47
N GLU A 175 -4.34 57.34 -14.42
CA GLU A 175 -4.44 58.77 -14.14
C GLU A 175 -5.83 59.08 -13.58
N ASP A 176 -5.82 59.79 -12.44
CA ASP A 176 -6.98 60.32 -11.71
C ASP A 176 -8.00 61.03 -12.63
N MET A 177 -9.22 60.50 -12.71
CA MET A 177 -10.38 61.29 -13.17
C MET A 177 -11.63 61.03 -12.30
N VAL A 178 -11.75 61.91 -11.31
CA VAL A 178 -12.94 62.53 -10.69
C VAL A 178 -14.31 61.93 -11.01
N VAL A 179 -14.94 61.38 -9.97
CA VAL A 179 -16.36 61.00 -9.89
C VAL A 179 -17.25 62.25 -9.84
N PRO A 180 -18.38 62.32 -10.58
CA PRO A 180 -19.51 63.12 -10.17
C PRO A 180 -20.61 62.23 -9.58
N GLU A 181 -20.97 62.57 -8.35
CA GLU A 181 -22.03 62.04 -7.52
C GLU A 181 -23.36 62.72 -7.87
N ILE A 182 -24.44 61.98 -8.19
CA ILE A 182 -25.82 62.49 -8.12
C ILE A 182 -26.83 61.40 -7.74
N THR A 183 -27.10 61.34 -6.42
CA THR A 183 -28.37 61.23 -5.66
C THR A 183 -29.54 60.28 -6.01
N PHE A 184 -30.06 59.70 -4.92
CA PHE A 184 -31.21 58.82 -4.71
C PHE A 184 -32.62 59.45 -4.91
N ALA A 185 -33.56 58.63 -5.38
CA ALA A 185 -35.00 58.54 -5.01
C ALA A 185 -35.56 57.33 -5.81
N GLU A 186 -36.30 56.34 -5.31
CA GLU A 186 -37.43 56.35 -4.39
C GLU A 186 -37.65 54.91 -3.89
N ALA A 187 -38.09 54.76 -2.64
CA ALA A 187 -38.52 53.50 -2.04
C ALA A 187 -40.05 53.48 -1.98
N ASP A 188 -40.70 52.39 -2.38
CA ASP A 188 -41.84 51.84 -1.63
C ASP A 188 -42.30 50.47 -2.16
N ALA A 189 -42.78 49.64 -1.23
CA ALA A 189 -43.01 48.19 -1.25
C ALA A 189 -44.31 47.74 -2.01
N PRO A 190 -44.82 46.48 -1.92
CA PRO A 190 -44.29 45.25 -1.32
C PRO A 190 -44.48 43.94 -2.13
N LEU A 191 -43.69 42.93 -1.69
CA LEU A 191 -43.97 41.49 -1.57
C LEU A 191 -45.37 41.01 -2.00
N LEU A 192 -45.44 40.13 -3.01
CA LEU A 192 -46.33 38.94 -3.07
C LEU A 192 -45.96 38.07 -4.28
N THR A 193 -45.19 36.99 -4.09
CA THR A 193 -45.28 35.82 -4.97
C THR A 193 -45.11 34.53 -4.16
N PRO A 194 -45.89 33.48 -4.47
CA PRO A 194 -46.23 32.44 -3.52
C PRO A 194 -45.21 31.30 -3.49
N VAL A 195 -45.20 30.64 -2.33
CA VAL A 195 -44.59 29.35 -2.03
C VAL A 195 -44.85 28.34 -3.15
N VAL A 196 -43.78 27.85 -3.79
CA VAL A 196 -43.83 26.64 -4.61
C VAL A 196 -43.54 25.46 -3.71
N GLU A 197 -44.60 24.69 -3.43
CA GLU A 197 -44.55 23.43 -2.70
C GLU A 197 -43.74 22.37 -3.48
N THR A 198 -42.83 21.74 -2.76
CA THR A 198 -42.12 20.51 -3.15
C THR A 198 -43.10 19.33 -3.30
N PRO A 199 -43.05 18.56 -4.40
CA PRO A 199 -43.74 17.27 -4.46
C PRO A 199 -42.99 16.22 -3.64
N LYS A 200 -43.72 15.64 -2.68
CA LYS A 200 -43.34 14.51 -1.83
C LYS A 200 -43.12 13.23 -2.67
N PRO A 201 -42.01 12.49 -2.49
CA PRO A 201 -41.83 11.17 -3.07
C PRO A 201 -42.85 10.16 -2.54
N ALA A 202 -43.49 9.44 -3.45
CA ALA A 202 -44.41 8.35 -3.13
C ALA A 202 -43.62 7.08 -2.72
N GLU A 203 -44.08 6.49 -1.63
CA GLU A 203 -43.60 5.26 -1.03
C GLU A 203 -44.29 4.05 -1.71
N PRO A 204 -43.56 3.03 -2.21
CA PRO A 204 -44.18 1.82 -2.71
C PRO A 204 -44.47 0.83 -1.57
N GLU A 205 -45.74 0.50 -1.40
CA GLU A 205 -46.23 -0.57 -0.53
C GLU A 205 -45.75 -1.98 -0.97
N PRO A 206 -45.71 -2.94 -0.03
CA PRO A 206 -44.96 -4.18 -0.14
C PRO A 206 -45.70 -5.26 -0.95
N GLN A 207 -44.98 -5.95 -1.83
CA GLN A 207 -45.46 -7.15 -2.52
C GLN A 207 -45.31 -8.40 -1.62
N PRO A 208 -46.31 -9.31 -1.61
CA PRO A 208 -46.30 -10.50 -0.75
C PRO A 208 -45.26 -11.55 -1.18
N PRO A 209 -44.81 -12.42 -0.26
CA PRO A 209 -43.70 -13.33 -0.50
C PRO A 209 -44.06 -14.43 -1.51
N VAL A 210 -43.19 -14.59 -2.50
CA VAL A 210 -43.19 -15.72 -3.43
C VAL A 210 -42.70 -16.96 -2.68
N ILE A 211 -43.57 -17.96 -2.59
CA ILE A 211 -43.29 -19.31 -2.10
C ILE A 211 -42.31 -19.96 -3.08
N VAL A 212 -41.03 -20.04 -2.70
CA VAL A 212 -40.05 -20.86 -3.40
C VAL A 212 -40.14 -22.26 -2.79
N ASN A 213 -40.76 -23.18 -3.53
CA ASN A 213 -40.68 -24.60 -3.26
C ASN A 213 -39.23 -25.04 -3.41
N GLU A 214 -38.65 -25.47 -2.29
CA GLU A 214 -37.33 -26.08 -2.18
C GLU A 214 -37.38 -27.47 -2.83
N PRO A 215 -36.58 -27.76 -3.87
CA PRO A 215 -36.39 -29.13 -4.31
C PRO A 215 -35.45 -29.82 -3.33
N GLU A 216 -36.02 -30.79 -2.63
CA GLU A 216 -35.36 -31.77 -1.76
C GLU A 216 -34.10 -32.34 -2.43
N ALA A 217 -32.93 -31.96 -1.92
CA ALA A 217 -31.64 -32.45 -2.36
C ALA A 217 -31.46 -33.90 -1.88
N SER A 218 -31.85 -34.84 -2.72
CA SER A 218 -31.52 -36.26 -2.55
C SER A 218 -30.00 -36.45 -2.66
N PRO A 219 -29.33 -37.09 -1.68
CA PRO A 219 -27.88 -37.31 -1.73
C PRO A 219 -27.53 -38.36 -2.82
N PRO A 220 -26.41 -38.20 -3.54
CA PRO A 220 -25.99 -39.18 -4.53
C PRO A 220 -25.52 -40.49 -3.86
N PRO A 221 -25.75 -41.66 -4.48
CA PRO A 221 -25.27 -42.93 -3.95
C PRO A 221 -23.75 -43.03 -4.07
N VAL A 222 -23.10 -43.42 -2.97
CA VAL A 222 -21.67 -43.73 -2.90
C VAL A 222 -21.41 -45.03 -3.65
N LEU A 223 -20.77 -44.95 -4.82
CA LEU A 223 -20.25 -46.11 -5.54
C LEU A 223 -18.90 -46.53 -4.94
N PRO A 224 -18.69 -47.81 -4.58
CA PRO A 224 -17.45 -48.31 -4.01
C PRO A 224 -16.34 -48.43 -5.07
N THR A 225 -15.16 -47.90 -4.77
CA THR A 225 -13.95 -48.06 -5.59
C THR A 225 -13.47 -49.52 -5.56
N PRO A 226 -13.16 -50.15 -6.72
CA PRO A 226 -12.57 -51.48 -6.73
C PRO A 226 -11.09 -51.44 -6.34
N ALA A 227 -10.73 -52.30 -5.39
CA ALA A 227 -9.36 -52.57 -4.96
C ALA A 227 -8.50 -53.08 -6.14
N ARG A 228 -7.45 -52.33 -6.48
CA ARG A 228 -6.40 -52.79 -7.40
C ARG A 228 -5.56 -53.87 -6.72
N LYS A 229 -5.60 -55.08 -7.28
CA LYS A 229 -4.73 -56.20 -6.93
C LYS A 229 -3.31 -55.91 -7.43
N LEU A 230 -2.33 -55.89 -6.52
CA LEU A 230 -0.91 -55.97 -6.85
C LEU A 230 -0.50 -57.45 -6.89
N PRO A 231 0.18 -57.93 -7.95
CA PRO A 231 0.61 -59.32 -8.01
C PRO A 231 1.82 -59.57 -7.11
N LEU A 232 1.68 -60.65 -6.35
CA LEU A 232 2.63 -61.38 -5.55
C LEU A 232 3.74 -61.96 -6.47
N TRP A 233 5.00 -61.59 -6.25
CA TRP A 233 6.28 -62.25 -6.62
C TRP A 233 7.35 -61.17 -6.35
N SER A 234 8.39 -61.29 -5.53
CA SER A 234 9.08 -62.43 -4.93
C SER A 234 9.96 -61.88 -3.78
N LEU A 235 9.85 -62.46 -2.57
CA LEU A 235 10.89 -62.41 -1.53
C LEU A 235 11.81 -63.63 -1.79
N PRO A 236 13.14 -63.55 -1.61
CA PRO A 236 13.71 -63.33 -0.28
C PRO A 236 15.06 -62.57 -0.25
N VAL A 237 15.09 -61.37 0.34
CA VAL A 237 16.33 -60.81 0.93
C VAL A 237 15.97 -60.21 2.29
N ALA A 238 15.46 -61.06 3.17
CA ALA A 238 15.24 -60.75 4.58
C ALA A 238 16.27 -61.53 5.41
N ALA A 239 17.53 -61.08 5.40
CA ALA A 239 18.56 -61.56 6.32
C ALA A 239 19.77 -60.61 6.51
N VAL A 240 19.68 -59.31 6.15
CA VAL A 240 20.80 -58.35 6.41
C VAL A 240 20.36 -56.99 6.99
N ILE A 241 19.07 -56.66 7.07
CA ILE A 241 18.60 -55.34 7.57
C ILE A 241 18.07 -55.40 9.02
N ILE A 242 18.67 -56.22 9.89
CA ILE A 242 18.43 -56.17 11.35
C ILE A 242 19.70 -55.79 12.14
N ALA A 243 20.82 -55.47 11.46
CA ALA A 243 22.07 -55.03 12.11
C ALA A 243 22.48 -53.57 11.78
N ALA A 244 21.52 -52.67 11.55
CA ALA A 244 21.81 -51.27 11.18
C ALA A 244 20.85 -50.21 11.79
N ILE A 245 20.15 -50.51 12.90
CA ILE A 245 19.28 -49.54 13.61
C ILE A 245 19.67 -49.35 15.10
N VAL A 246 20.87 -49.76 15.51
CA VAL A 246 21.44 -49.35 16.83
C VAL A 246 22.80 -48.63 16.68
N GLY A 247 23.06 -48.07 15.50
CA GLY A 247 24.37 -47.55 15.09
C GLY A 247 24.67 -46.07 15.36
N PRO A 248 23.72 -45.11 15.32
CA PRO A 248 24.07 -43.72 15.56
C PRO A 248 23.23 -43.09 16.66
N LEU A 249 23.31 -43.61 17.89
CA LEU A 249 22.91 -42.88 19.10
C LEU A 249 24.07 -42.67 20.08
N LEU A 250 25.32 -42.89 19.64
CA LEU A 250 26.52 -42.83 20.47
C LEU A 250 27.65 -41.97 19.87
N TRP A 251 27.32 -41.04 18.96
CA TRP A 251 28.30 -40.12 18.32
C TRP A 251 27.94 -38.63 18.43
N LYS A 252 27.25 -38.23 19.51
CA LYS A 252 27.11 -36.82 19.90
C LYS A 252 27.50 -36.56 21.36
N GLN A 253 28.49 -37.30 21.88
CA GLN A 253 29.11 -36.97 23.17
C GLN A 253 30.63 -37.11 23.11
N GLN A 254 31.26 -36.13 22.47
CA GLN A 254 32.68 -35.78 22.59
C GLN A 254 32.75 -34.28 22.28
N ALA A 255 33.35 -33.40 23.06
CA ALA A 255 34.12 -33.56 24.27
C ALA A 255 33.95 -32.27 25.08
N THR A 256 33.52 -32.37 26.33
CA THR A 256 33.64 -31.27 27.29
C THR A 256 35.11 -31.19 27.68
N ARG A 257 35.85 -30.29 27.03
CA ARG A 257 37.21 -29.96 27.42
C ARG A 257 37.14 -29.16 28.72
N PRO A 258 37.80 -29.57 29.82
CA PRO A 258 37.88 -28.74 31.00
C PRO A 258 38.77 -27.53 30.69
N ALA A 259 38.20 -26.33 30.75
CA ALA A 259 38.97 -25.10 30.75
C ALA A 259 39.60 -24.91 32.15
N PRO A 260 40.86 -24.45 32.23
CA PRO A 260 41.61 -24.39 33.48
C PRO A 260 41.01 -23.39 34.47
N ALA A 261 41.18 -23.71 35.75
CA ALA A 261 40.82 -22.89 36.89
C ALA A 261 41.34 -21.45 36.73
N LEU A 262 40.43 -20.48 36.71
CA LEU A 262 40.78 -19.09 36.98
C LEU A 262 41.24 -18.99 38.44
N GLN A 263 42.47 -18.53 38.60
CA GLN A 263 42.98 -18.04 39.88
C GLN A 263 42.12 -16.85 40.34
N PRO A 264 41.92 -16.66 41.66
CA PRO A 264 41.22 -15.48 42.16
C PRO A 264 42.03 -14.24 41.79
N ILE A 265 41.48 -13.42 40.90
CA ILE A 265 42.00 -12.07 40.68
C ILE A 265 41.67 -11.28 41.94
N GLU A 266 42.73 -10.93 42.64
CA GLU A 266 42.80 -10.00 43.75
C GLU A 266 42.08 -8.70 43.35
N VAL A 267 40.97 -8.42 44.04
CA VAL A 267 40.22 -7.18 43.85
C VAL A 267 41.10 -6.03 44.33
N ALA A 268 41.80 -5.40 43.40
CA ALA A 268 42.41 -4.10 43.63
C ALA A 268 41.30 -3.13 44.04
N ARG A 269 41.30 -2.77 45.33
CA ARG A 269 40.50 -1.67 45.87
C ARG A 269 40.95 -0.41 45.14
N VAL A 270 40.12 0.08 44.22
CA VAL A 270 40.29 1.42 43.68
C VAL A 270 39.46 2.36 44.55
N ASP A 271 40.16 3.33 45.13
CA ASP A 271 39.65 4.39 46.00
C ASP A 271 38.38 5.04 45.43
N ILE A 272 37.26 4.82 46.12
CA ILE A 272 36.03 5.57 45.88
C ILE A 272 36.19 6.92 46.56
N LYS A 273 36.27 7.97 45.74
CA LYS A 273 36.19 9.37 46.18
C LYS A 273 34.90 9.55 47.01
N PRO A 274 34.93 10.16 48.21
CA PRO A 274 33.73 10.31 49.02
C PRO A 274 32.65 11.10 48.28
N LEU A 275 31.45 10.53 48.19
CA LEU A 275 30.26 11.24 47.73
C LEU A 275 29.93 12.38 48.71
N PRO A 276 29.48 13.55 48.22
CA PRO A 276 29.11 14.66 49.10
C PRO A 276 27.93 14.28 49.98
N VAL A 277 28.08 14.56 51.28
CA VAL A 277 27.03 14.39 52.29
C VAL A 277 25.91 15.39 52.00
N LEU A 278 24.74 14.89 51.60
CA LEU A 278 23.53 15.70 51.49
C LEU A 278 22.98 15.95 52.91
N THR A 279 23.20 17.15 53.42
CA THR A 279 22.53 17.67 54.62
C THR A 279 21.03 17.82 54.36
N PRO A 280 20.13 17.27 55.19
CA PRO A 280 18.70 17.47 55.04
C PRO A 280 18.31 18.82 55.64
N SER A 281 18.35 19.88 54.82
CA SER A 281 17.68 21.14 55.14
C SER A 281 16.62 21.41 54.07
N LEU A 282 15.50 20.69 54.18
CA LEU A 282 14.29 21.06 53.47
C LEU A 282 13.61 22.18 54.29
N PRO A 283 13.48 23.40 53.77
CA PRO A 283 12.61 24.38 54.39
C PRO A 283 11.18 23.85 54.31
N LEU A 284 10.61 23.50 55.46
CA LEU A 284 9.19 23.20 55.67
C LEU A 284 8.34 24.36 55.18
N HIS A 285 8.05 24.41 53.88
CA HIS A 285 6.94 25.20 53.36
C HIS A 285 5.68 24.37 53.57
N ARG A 286 4.83 24.88 54.47
CA ARG A 286 3.49 24.38 54.74
C ARG A 286 2.74 24.27 53.40
N ALA A 287 2.26 23.06 53.09
CA ALA A 287 1.38 22.85 51.95
C ALA A 287 0.07 23.61 52.21
N GLU A 288 -0.16 24.67 51.45
CA GLU A 288 -1.45 25.36 51.41
C GLU A 288 -2.34 24.65 50.39
N VAL A 289 -3.41 24.04 50.89
CA VAL A 289 -4.41 23.33 50.09
C VAL A 289 -5.23 24.38 49.34
N VAL A 290 -4.85 24.67 48.09
CA VAL A 290 -5.75 25.36 47.16
C VAL A 290 -6.81 24.34 46.74
N PRO A 291 -8.10 24.54 47.06
CA PRO A 291 -9.15 23.63 46.64
C PRO A 291 -9.18 23.60 45.11
N VAL A 292 -9.15 22.39 44.55
CA VAL A 292 -9.33 22.14 43.12
C VAL A 292 -10.69 22.71 42.72
N VAL A 293 -10.66 23.81 41.98
CA VAL A 293 -11.80 24.29 41.21
C VAL A 293 -12.20 23.14 40.29
N LYS A 294 -13.39 22.60 40.56
CA LYS A 294 -14.05 21.58 39.76
C LYS A 294 -14.23 22.13 38.36
N LYS A 295 -13.29 21.84 37.45
CA LYS A 295 -13.49 22.04 36.02
C LYS A 295 -14.68 21.17 35.61
N GLU A 296 -15.74 21.85 35.21
CA GLU A 296 -16.91 21.24 34.60
C GLU A 296 -16.47 20.33 33.46
N LYS A 297 -16.96 19.09 33.51
CA LYS A 297 -16.90 18.14 32.41
C LYS A 297 -17.66 18.77 31.24
N PRO A 298 -17.05 19.01 30.06
CA PRO A 298 -17.81 19.34 28.88
C PRO A 298 -18.81 18.21 28.64
N ALA A 299 -20.08 18.57 28.50
CA ALA A 299 -21.16 17.65 28.22
C ALA A 299 -20.80 16.81 26.99
N GLU A 300 -20.80 15.48 27.16
CA GLU A 300 -20.80 14.54 26.05
C GLU A 300 -22.06 14.80 25.22
N GLY A 301 -21.88 15.46 24.08
CA GLY A 301 -22.83 15.40 22.99
C GLY A 301 -23.02 13.94 22.57
N PRO A 302 -24.16 13.58 21.96
CA PRO A 302 -24.49 12.19 21.67
C PRO A 302 -23.39 11.59 20.79
N VAL A 303 -22.84 10.46 21.26
CA VAL A 303 -21.87 9.63 20.56
C VAL A 303 -22.52 9.19 19.25
N VAL A 304 -22.20 9.90 18.18
CA VAL A 304 -22.39 9.40 16.82
C VAL A 304 -21.45 8.21 16.70
N ILE A 305 -22.02 7.01 16.59
CA ILE A 305 -21.30 5.77 16.31
C ILE A 305 -20.71 5.92 14.91
N ALA A 306 -19.57 6.59 14.83
CA ALA A 306 -18.76 6.61 13.62
C ALA A 306 -18.29 5.17 13.41
N ALA A 307 -18.76 4.55 12.32
CA ALA A 307 -18.35 3.22 11.94
C ALA A 307 -16.82 3.15 11.93
N ILE A 308 -16.25 2.20 12.68
CA ILE A 308 -14.80 1.99 12.73
C ILE A 308 -14.33 1.70 11.30
N PRO A 309 -13.43 2.52 10.73
CA PRO A 309 -12.92 2.26 9.40
C PRO A 309 -12.21 0.90 9.39
N LYS A 310 -12.55 0.03 8.43
CA LYS A 310 -12.07 -1.38 8.36
C LYS A 310 -10.54 -1.47 8.27
N ASP A 311 -9.90 -0.41 7.84
CA ASP A 311 -8.46 -0.24 7.69
C ASP A 311 -7.77 0.34 8.95
N ALA A 312 -8.47 0.73 10.01
CA ALA A 312 -7.82 1.27 11.21
C ALA A 312 -7.03 0.20 12.00
N LEU A 313 -5.92 0.64 12.61
CA LEU A 313 -5.23 -0.15 13.63
C LEU A 313 -6.12 -0.23 14.89
N VAL A 314 -6.67 -1.41 15.16
CA VAL A 314 -7.45 -1.71 16.36
C VAL A 314 -6.55 -2.45 17.37
N MET A 315 -6.36 -1.85 18.53
CA MET A 315 -5.62 -2.44 19.66
C MET A 315 -6.58 -3.32 20.47
N ASP A 316 -6.68 -4.60 20.10
CA ASP A 316 -7.60 -5.54 20.75
C ASP A 316 -7.37 -5.63 22.28
N ALA A 317 -8.40 -5.34 23.06
CA ALA A 317 -8.32 -5.28 24.52
C ALA A 317 -7.92 -6.62 25.17
N ASN A 318 -8.31 -7.76 24.59
CA ASN A 318 -7.93 -9.07 25.12
C ASN A 318 -6.44 -9.35 24.86
N GLN A 319 -5.96 -9.02 23.67
CA GLN A 319 -4.54 -9.18 23.32
C GLN A 319 -3.64 -8.25 24.14
N MET A 320 -4.07 -7.00 24.37
CA MET A 320 -3.33 -6.07 25.24
C MET A 320 -3.21 -6.58 26.67
N LYS A 321 -4.29 -7.11 27.25
CA LYS A 321 -4.29 -7.69 28.60
C LYS A 321 -3.36 -8.89 28.74
N VAL A 322 -3.26 -9.70 27.69
CA VAL A 322 -2.38 -10.89 27.65
C VAL A 322 -0.95 -10.54 27.23
N GLY A 323 -0.66 -9.27 26.89
CA GLY A 323 0.68 -8.83 26.50
C GLY A 323 1.07 -9.25 25.08
N THR A 324 0.11 -9.53 24.21
CA THR A 324 0.36 -9.96 22.82
C THR A 324 0.02 -8.87 21.82
N THR A 325 0.75 -8.83 20.70
CA THR A 325 0.67 -7.77 19.67
C THR A 325 0.30 -8.33 18.29
N ARG A 326 -0.48 -9.42 18.23
CA ARG A 326 -0.80 -10.08 16.95
C ARG A 326 -1.61 -9.18 16.03
N PHE A 327 -2.40 -8.27 16.60
CA PHE A 327 -3.15 -7.25 15.87
C PHE A 327 -2.25 -6.34 15.00
N LEU A 328 -0.95 -6.24 15.31
CA LEU A 328 0.03 -5.45 14.56
C LEU A 328 0.63 -6.19 13.36
N ASN A 329 0.37 -7.48 13.19
CA ASN A 329 0.94 -8.25 12.08
C ASN A 329 0.29 -7.82 10.74
N GLY A 330 1.12 -7.40 9.79
CA GLY A 330 0.68 -7.04 8.44
C GLY A 330 1.42 -5.84 7.87
N ASN A 331 0.84 -5.31 6.79
CA ASN A 331 1.33 -4.14 6.08
C ASN A 331 0.52 -2.92 6.50
N TRP A 332 1.21 -1.87 6.91
CA TRP A 332 0.65 -0.65 7.44
C TRP A 332 1.16 0.57 6.67
N ARG A 333 0.26 1.52 6.45
CA ARG A 333 0.53 2.86 5.93
C ARG A 333 0.42 3.84 7.09
N VAL A 334 1.49 4.56 7.35
CA VAL A 334 1.55 5.59 8.38
C VAL A 334 1.41 6.95 7.71
N MET A 335 0.41 7.70 8.14
CA MET A 335 0.16 9.06 7.68
C MET A 335 0.45 9.99 8.85
N VAL A 336 1.47 10.82 8.71
CA VAL A 336 1.84 11.81 9.72
C VAL A 336 1.33 13.16 9.23
N ASP A 337 0.70 13.95 10.10
CA ASP A 337 0.18 15.27 9.78
C ASP A 337 1.31 16.33 9.72
N ILE A 338 2.42 16.00 9.07
CA ILE A 338 3.57 16.88 8.87
C ILE A 338 3.60 17.29 7.41
N LYS A 339 3.50 18.59 7.17
CA LYS A 339 3.84 19.20 5.89
C LYS A 339 5.34 19.45 5.88
N ASP A 340 6.05 18.73 5.04
CA ASP A 340 7.48 18.95 4.79
C ASP A 340 7.68 20.39 4.24
N PRO A 341 8.57 21.21 4.82
CA PRO A 341 8.79 22.59 4.36
C PRO A 341 9.42 22.68 2.96
N VAL A 342 10.05 21.61 2.45
CA VAL A 342 10.67 21.60 1.12
C VAL A 342 9.74 20.99 0.06
N SER A 343 9.05 19.91 0.40
CA SER A 343 8.22 19.13 -0.54
C SER A 343 6.72 19.51 -0.49
N GLY A 344 6.25 20.11 0.61
CA GLY A 344 4.83 20.42 0.83
C GLY A 344 3.90 19.18 0.95
N LYS A 345 4.43 17.97 0.72
CA LYS A 345 3.72 16.69 0.75
C LYS A 345 4.21 15.85 1.93
N ALA A 346 3.30 15.20 2.65
CA ALA A 346 3.64 14.30 3.73
C ALA A 346 4.39 13.07 3.17
N PRO A 347 5.51 12.64 3.77
CA PRO A 347 6.25 11.48 3.31
C PRO A 347 5.39 10.22 3.44
N SER A 348 5.41 9.35 2.43
CA SER A 348 4.67 8.09 2.49
C SER A 348 5.48 7.06 3.28
N LEU A 349 5.09 6.82 4.54
CA LEU A 349 5.71 5.83 5.41
C LEU A 349 4.94 4.51 5.33
N ARG A 350 5.65 3.41 5.06
CA ARG A 350 5.10 2.05 5.05
C ARG A 350 5.86 1.14 5.99
N TYR A 351 5.11 0.36 6.76
CA TYR A 351 5.62 -0.52 7.81
C TYR A 351 5.13 -1.93 7.50
N GLN A 352 6.04 -2.89 7.47
CA GLN A 352 5.71 -4.31 7.40
C GLN A 352 6.16 -4.93 8.72
N ILE A 353 5.20 -5.38 9.54
CA ILE A 353 5.48 -5.90 10.88
C ILE A 353 5.00 -7.34 10.96
N GLN A 354 5.88 -8.20 11.48
CA GLN A 354 5.58 -9.60 11.77
C GLN A 354 6.30 -10.01 13.05
N THR A 355 5.53 -10.44 14.06
CA THR A 355 6.09 -10.95 15.31
C THR A 355 7.05 -9.95 15.98
N ASN A 356 6.58 -8.71 16.17
CA ASN A 356 7.31 -7.62 16.82
C ASN A 356 8.58 -7.09 16.13
N LYS A 357 8.89 -7.60 14.94
CA LYS A 357 9.98 -7.13 14.10
C LYS A 357 9.42 -6.75 12.74
N GLY A 358 10.08 -5.81 12.07
CA GLY A 358 9.60 -5.36 10.78
C GLY A 358 10.60 -4.52 10.02
N THR A 359 10.16 -4.07 8.86
CA THR A 359 10.88 -3.11 8.02
C THR A 359 10.01 -1.88 7.81
N ALA A 360 10.63 -0.71 7.89
CA ALA A 360 10.02 0.55 7.53
C ALA A 360 10.64 1.08 6.24
N ARG A 361 9.77 1.60 5.37
CA ARG A 361 10.13 2.16 4.07
C ARG A 361 9.53 3.56 3.95
N VAL A 362 10.39 4.52 3.62
CA VAL A 362 10.00 5.92 3.39
C VAL A 362 10.33 6.26 1.95
N VAL A 363 9.39 6.91 1.25
CA VAL A 363 9.62 7.44 -0.10
C VAL A 363 9.55 8.97 -0.03
N HIS A 364 10.63 9.63 -0.44
CA HIS A 364 10.75 11.08 -0.51
C HIS A 364 10.59 11.58 -1.97
N GLY A 365 10.30 12.88 -2.15
CA GLY A 365 9.84 13.51 -3.41
C GLY A 365 10.71 13.32 -4.65
N ASP A 366 11.95 12.88 -4.49
CA ASP A 366 12.92 12.61 -5.57
C ASP A 366 13.09 11.11 -5.90
N ASN A 367 12.08 10.27 -5.60
CA ASN A 367 12.15 8.80 -5.69
C ASN A 367 13.26 8.17 -4.82
N VAL A 368 13.76 8.90 -3.83
CA VAL A 368 14.71 8.39 -2.85
C VAL A 368 13.96 7.48 -1.87
N VAL A 369 14.40 6.22 -1.79
CA VAL A 369 13.80 5.22 -0.92
C VAL A 369 14.69 4.96 0.27
N CYS A 370 14.19 5.23 1.47
CA CYS A 370 14.90 4.98 2.72
C CYS A 370 14.36 3.74 3.41
N ARG A 371 15.25 2.83 3.84
CA ARG A 371 14.89 1.58 4.52
C ARG A 371 15.49 1.51 5.93
N ALA A 372 14.70 1.05 6.89
CA ALA A 372 15.16 0.79 8.26
C ALA A 372 14.53 -0.47 8.85
N GLU A 373 15.26 -1.14 9.74
CA GLU A 373 14.70 -2.17 10.61
C GLU A 373 13.96 -1.54 11.78
N ILE A 374 12.79 -2.07 12.10
CA ILE A 374 11.94 -1.60 13.19
C ILE A 374 11.57 -2.73 14.13
N PHE A 375 11.31 -2.34 15.37
CA PHE A 375 10.93 -3.21 16.46
C PHE A 375 9.71 -2.62 17.13
N SER A 376 8.73 -3.46 17.43
CA SER A 376 7.54 -3.06 18.16
C SER A 376 7.42 -3.83 19.47
N GLY A 377 6.87 -3.21 20.49
CA GLY A 377 6.66 -3.84 21.79
C GLY A 377 5.52 -3.16 22.54
N LEU A 378 4.79 -3.95 23.32
CA LEU A 378 3.77 -3.44 24.23
C LEU A 378 4.41 -3.20 25.60
N HIS A 379 4.35 -1.98 26.09
CA HIS A 379 4.82 -1.62 27.42
C HIS A 379 3.82 -2.07 28.49
N GLN A 380 4.27 -2.21 29.75
CA GLN A 380 3.41 -2.62 30.87
C GLN A 380 2.26 -1.63 31.14
N SER A 381 2.41 -0.37 30.71
CA SER A 381 1.37 0.66 30.78
C SER A 381 0.24 0.48 29.74
N GLY A 382 0.36 -0.49 28.83
CA GLY A 382 -0.58 -0.68 27.72
C GLY A 382 -0.29 0.19 26.49
N GLU A 383 0.84 0.91 26.50
CA GLU A 383 1.30 1.70 25.35
C GLU A 383 2.07 0.82 24.37
N LEU A 384 1.66 0.83 23.10
CA LEU A 384 2.40 0.18 22.02
C LEU A 384 3.48 1.13 21.52
N MET A 385 4.74 0.67 21.52
CA MET A 385 5.87 1.42 21.01
C MET A 385 6.42 0.76 19.74
N ILE A 386 6.73 1.57 18.72
CA ILE A 386 7.44 1.12 17.52
C ILE A 386 8.66 2.02 17.34
N LYS A 387 9.86 1.42 17.34
CA LYS A 387 11.15 2.10 17.25
C LYS A 387 11.98 1.56 16.10
N SER A 388 12.86 2.38 15.54
CA SER A 388 13.92 1.92 14.66
C SER A 388 15.25 1.80 15.41
N ARG A 389 16.13 0.89 14.96
CA ARG A 389 17.49 0.73 15.52
C ARG A 389 18.44 1.88 15.14
N GLY A 390 18.02 2.76 14.23
CA GLY A 390 18.74 3.96 13.83
C GLY A 390 18.09 4.63 12.64
N ASN A 391 18.81 5.54 11.99
CA ASN A 391 18.29 6.25 10.82
C ASN A 391 18.16 5.30 9.62
N ALA A 392 17.11 5.51 8.82
CA ALA A 392 16.89 4.78 7.59
C ALA A 392 17.98 5.11 6.57
N ARG A 393 18.47 4.08 5.86
CA ARG A 393 19.47 4.24 4.81
C ARG A 393 18.77 4.49 3.48
N CYS A 394 19.11 5.58 2.82
CA CYS A 394 18.50 6.02 1.58
C CYS A 394 19.34 5.61 0.36
N THR A 395 18.70 5.51 -0.81
CA THR A 395 19.34 5.08 -2.07
C THR A 395 20.38 6.07 -2.62
N ASP A 396 20.26 7.34 -2.26
CA ASP A 396 21.21 8.43 -2.54
C ASP A 396 22.42 8.44 -1.58
N GLY A 397 22.48 7.51 -0.64
CA GLY A 397 23.50 7.45 0.41
C GLY A 397 23.22 8.33 1.63
N SER A 398 22.13 9.11 1.61
CA SER A 398 21.71 9.91 2.75
C SER A 398 21.09 9.04 3.86
N ARG A 399 20.83 9.66 5.02
CA ARG A 399 20.18 9.01 6.17
C ARG A 399 18.95 9.79 6.56
N TYR A 400 17.82 9.09 6.70
CA TYR A 400 16.54 9.68 7.09
C TYR A 400 16.20 9.34 8.55
N PRO A 401 15.89 10.34 9.41
CA PRO A 401 15.51 10.10 10.80
C PRO A 401 14.13 9.42 10.86
N MET A 402 14.06 8.25 11.49
CA MET A 402 12.80 7.52 11.66
C MET A 402 12.13 7.93 12.97
N PRO A 403 10.80 8.18 12.97
CA PRO A 403 10.12 8.56 14.20
C PRO A 403 9.96 7.37 15.14
N GLU A 404 9.99 7.67 16.43
CA GLU A 404 9.44 6.81 17.47
C GLU A 404 7.91 6.96 17.47
N ILE A 405 7.21 5.84 17.38
CA ILE A 405 5.74 5.81 17.35
C ILE A 405 5.23 5.26 18.68
N THR A 406 4.34 6.01 19.33
CA THR A 406 3.66 5.58 20.56
C THR A 406 2.16 5.58 20.30
N CYS A 407 1.50 4.44 20.51
CA CYS A 407 0.07 4.26 20.32
C CYS A 407 -0.63 3.87 21.63
N LYS A 408 -1.81 4.46 21.83
CA LYS A 408 -2.72 4.19 22.95
C LYS A 408 -4.06 3.70 22.42
N ALA A 409 -4.74 2.86 23.18
CA ALA A 409 -6.12 2.51 22.89
C ALA A 409 -7.02 3.75 23.04
N GLY A 410 -7.62 4.18 21.94
CA GLY A 410 -8.54 5.31 21.88
C GLY A 410 -10.00 4.86 21.98
N THR A 411 -10.90 5.65 21.41
CA THR A 411 -12.33 5.32 21.34
C THR A 411 -12.56 4.07 20.48
N ASN A 412 -13.35 3.11 20.97
CA ASN A 412 -13.65 1.84 20.29
C ASN A 412 -12.40 0.99 19.96
N ASP A 413 -11.39 0.98 20.85
CA ASP A 413 -10.13 0.24 20.68
C ASP A 413 -9.29 0.68 19.46
N VAL A 414 -9.66 1.77 18.78
CA VAL A 414 -8.87 2.33 17.67
C VAL A 414 -7.61 2.98 18.24
N ALA A 415 -6.46 2.67 17.66
CA ALA A 415 -5.17 3.19 18.10
C ALA A 415 -5.06 4.70 17.84
N ALA A 416 -4.89 5.47 18.92
CA ALA A 416 -4.47 6.87 18.87
C ALA A 416 -2.94 6.91 18.93
N CYS A 417 -2.29 7.21 17.81
CA CYS A 417 -0.84 7.14 17.66
C CYS A 417 -0.21 8.53 17.54
N THR A 418 1.00 8.66 18.08
CA THR A 418 1.83 9.87 18.01
C THR A 418 3.21 9.52 17.48
N ALA A 419 3.77 10.43 16.67
CA ALA A 419 5.12 10.39 16.13
C ALA A 419 6.01 11.32 16.93
N ARG A 420 7.22 10.87 17.27
CA ARG A 420 8.27 11.75 17.77
C ARG A 420 9.53 11.57 16.93
N TYR A 421 10.00 12.66 16.33
CA TYR A 421 11.29 12.71 15.64
C TYR A 421 12.28 13.40 16.59
N ASP A 422 13.26 12.68 17.14
CA ASP A 422 14.27 13.22 18.06
C ASP A 422 13.70 14.22 19.10
N ASP A 423 14.21 15.46 19.16
CA ASP A 423 13.81 16.52 20.10
C ASP A 423 12.54 17.29 19.66
N HIS A 424 11.82 16.82 18.64
CA HIS A 424 10.60 17.46 18.17
C HIS A 424 9.37 17.05 19.01
N ALA A 425 8.35 17.92 19.01
CA ALA A 425 7.09 17.67 19.68
C ALA A 425 6.41 16.38 19.16
N GLU A 426 5.59 15.76 20.02
CA GLU A 426 4.77 14.62 19.62
C GLU A 426 3.69 15.07 18.63
N ILE A 427 3.70 14.48 17.43
CA ILE A 427 2.82 14.85 16.32
C ILE A 427 1.78 13.73 16.15
N PRO A 428 0.47 14.04 16.10
CA PRO A 428 -0.54 13.02 15.86
C PRO A 428 -0.34 12.34 14.51
N MET A 429 -0.62 11.05 14.45
CA MET A 429 -0.53 10.26 13.23
C MET A 429 -1.62 9.20 13.16
N THR A 430 -1.93 8.77 11.94
CA THR A 430 -2.90 7.69 11.69
C THR A 430 -2.19 6.50 11.04
N ILE A 431 -2.51 5.29 11.53
CA ILE A 431 -1.99 4.03 10.98
C ILE A 431 -3.13 3.25 10.34
N LYS A 432 -2.98 2.94 9.05
CA LYS A 432 -3.98 2.23 8.25
C LYS A 432 -3.43 0.93 7.66
N LYS A 433 -4.22 -0.14 7.64
CA LYS A 433 -3.86 -1.43 7.07
C LYS A 433 -3.94 -1.38 5.53
N ILE A 434 -2.94 -1.95 4.85
CA ILE A 434 -2.90 -2.01 3.39
C ILE A 434 -3.52 -3.34 2.93
N GLY A 435 -4.53 -3.28 2.06
CA GLY A 435 -5.19 -4.46 1.48
C GLY A 435 -6.28 -5.10 2.36
N ALA A 436 -6.99 -4.28 3.16
CA ALA A 436 -8.09 -4.70 4.03
C ALA A 436 -9.43 -4.82 3.28
#